data_AF-A0A7W1EGH0-F1
#
_entry.id   AF-A0A7W1EGH0-F1
#
_cell.length_a   1.000
_cell.length_b   1.000
_cell.length_c   1.000
_cell.angle_alpha   90.00
_cell.angle_beta   90.00
_cell.angle_gamma   90.00
#
_symmetry.space_group_name_H-M   'P 1'
#
loop_
_entity.id
_entity.type
_entity.pdbx_description
1 polymer ?
#
loop_
_entity_poly.entity_id
_entity_poly.type
_entity_poly.pdbx_seq_one_letter_code
_entity_poly.pdbx_strand_id
1 'polypeptide(L)'
;MLAIDELIARFVSGNVTESECIELEAWRKKAENEKIFSVYEASWNLTRKAKKTIPVDADEAWERFSEKDRQVLLIPAKKSDTVDKRRN
;
A
#
# COMPACT_ATOMS: atom_id res chain seq x y z
N MET A 1 -5.40 29.09 2.12
CA MET A 1 -3.95 28.78 2.13
C MET A 1 -3.85 27.29 2.36
N LEU A 2 -3.25 26.55 1.43
CA LEU A 2 -3.07 25.11 1.59
C LEU A 2 -1.95 24.84 2.60
N ALA A 3 -1.94 23.64 3.16
CA ALA A 3 -0.80 23.19 3.94
C ALA A 3 0.40 22.91 3.00
N ILE A 4 1.63 23.09 3.51
CA ILE A 4 2.85 22.97 2.69
C ILE A 4 3.02 21.56 2.11
N ASP A 5 2.71 20.54 2.87
CA ASP A 5 2.70 19.14 2.44
C ASP A 5 1.71 18.91 1.29
N GLU A 6 0.54 19.55 1.32
CA GLU A 6 -0.42 19.50 0.22
C GLU A 6 0.12 20.20 -1.05
N LEU A 7 0.77 21.37 -0.90
CA LEU A 7 1.41 22.06 -2.03
C LEU A 7 2.52 21.20 -2.66
N ILE A 8 3.36 20.56 -1.85
CA ILE A 8 4.40 19.65 -2.32
C ILE A 8 3.77 18.46 -3.06
N ALA A 9 2.72 17.85 -2.50
CA ALA A 9 2.02 16.72 -3.11
C ALA A 9 1.42 17.08 -4.48
N ARG A 10 0.78 18.26 -4.58
CA ARG A 10 0.26 18.77 -5.87
C ARG A 10 1.36 19.04 -6.87
N PHE A 11 2.48 19.61 -6.43
CA PHE A 11 3.65 19.86 -7.28
C PHE A 11 4.22 18.56 -7.85
N VAL A 12 4.55 17.59 -7.00
CA VAL A 12 5.18 16.33 -7.46
C VAL A 12 4.23 15.45 -8.28
N SER A 13 2.92 15.57 -8.06
CA SER A 13 1.89 14.89 -8.87
C SER A 13 1.57 15.58 -10.20
N GLY A 14 2.05 16.81 -10.43
CA GLY A 14 1.82 17.57 -11.65
C GLY A 14 0.48 18.32 -11.71
N ASN A 15 -0.21 18.47 -10.57
CA ASN A 15 -1.53 19.13 -10.46
C ASN A 15 -1.46 20.49 -9.74
N VAL A 16 -0.32 21.17 -9.81
CA VAL A 16 -0.10 22.47 -9.16
C VAL A 16 -0.49 23.62 -10.08
N THR A 17 -1.15 24.63 -9.51
CA THR A 17 -1.45 25.90 -10.20
C THR A 17 -0.25 26.85 -10.15
N GLU A 18 -0.24 27.86 -11.01
CA GLU A 18 0.84 28.87 -11.05
C GLU A 18 0.98 29.63 -9.72
N SER A 19 -0.15 30.01 -9.10
CA SER A 19 -0.15 30.67 -7.78
C SER A 19 0.41 29.78 -6.67
N GLU A 20 0.07 28.50 -6.69
CA GLU A 20 0.59 27.51 -5.72
C GLU A 20 2.09 27.27 -5.95
N CYS A 21 2.57 27.33 -7.20
CA CYS A 21 3.98 27.19 -7.53
C CYS A 21 4.80 28.36 -6.97
N ILE A 22 4.31 29.60 -7.10
CA ILE A 22 4.94 30.79 -6.52
C ILE A 22 5.00 30.70 -4.99
N GLU A 23 3.92 30.24 -4.35
CA GLU A 23 3.88 30.04 -2.89
C GLU A 23 4.91 28.99 -2.44
N LEU A 24 4.98 27.87 -3.15
CA LEU A 24 5.93 26.80 -2.88
C LEU A 24 7.38 27.27 -3.10
N GLU A 25 7.67 28.00 -4.17
CA GLU A 25 9.00 28.58 -4.43
C GLU A 25 9.41 29.58 -3.34
N ALA A 26 8.48 30.44 -2.90
CA ALA A 26 8.74 31.37 -1.81
C ALA A 26 9.09 30.63 -0.51
N TRP A 27 8.39 29.53 -0.21
CA TRP A 27 8.68 28.68 0.93
C TRP A 27 10.04 27.98 0.80
N ARG A 28 10.41 27.50 -0.39
CA ARG A 28 11.69 26.80 -0.67
C ARG A 28 12.94 27.67 -0.55
N LYS A 29 12.82 29.01 -0.53
CA LYS A 29 13.97 29.93 -0.40
C LYS A 29 14.83 29.69 0.85
N LYS A 30 14.26 29.07 1.91
CA LYS A 30 15.04 28.68 3.09
C LYS A 30 15.71 27.32 2.85
N ALA A 31 17.00 27.23 3.14
CA ALA A 31 17.78 26.01 2.94
C ALA A 31 17.20 24.77 3.67
N GLU A 32 16.61 24.96 4.85
CA GLU A 32 15.94 23.87 5.59
C GLU A 32 14.69 23.35 4.85
N ASN A 33 13.91 24.25 4.26
CA ASN A 33 12.72 23.90 3.51
C ASN A 33 13.06 23.21 2.19
N GLU A 34 14.13 23.65 1.52
CA GLU A 34 14.63 23.00 0.31
C GLU A 34 15.06 21.55 0.56
N LYS A 35 15.68 21.28 1.72
CA LYS A 35 16.01 19.91 2.12
C LYS A 35 14.75 19.06 2.30
N ILE A 36 13.73 19.60 2.96
CA ILE A 36 12.45 18.91 3.15
C ILE A 36 11.83 18.60 1.78
N PHE A 37 11.73 19.60 0.90
CA PHE A 37 11.21 19.44 -0.46
C PHE A 37 11.93 18.33 -1.22
N SER A 38 13.28 18.35 -1.19
CA SER A 38 14.12 17.37 -1.89
C SER A 38 13.85 15.93 -1.42
N VAL A 39 13.59 15.74 -0.12
CA VAL A 39 13.25 14.41 0.44
C VAL A 39 11.91 13.92 -0.09
N TYR A 40 10.89 14.78 -0.15
CA TYR A 40 9.59 14.43 -0.72
C TYR A 40 9.69 14.11 -2.20
N GLU A 41 10.39 14.94 -2.97
CA GLU A 41 10.60 14.74 -4.41
C GLU A 41 11.35 13.43 -4.69
N ALA A 42 12.42 13.14 -3.94
CA ALA A 42 13.15 11.89 -4.06
C ALA A 42 12.27 10.67 -3.74
N SER A 43 11.49 10.73 -2.66
CA SER A 43 10.57 9.67 -2.24
C SER A 43 9.49 9.40 -3.29
N TRP A 44 8.93 10.46 -3.88
CA TRP A 44 7.97 10.36 -4.97
C TRP A 44 8.58 9.70 -6.19
N ASN A 45 9.78 10.13 -6.60
CA ASN A 45 10.48 9.58 -7.76
C ASN A 45 10.86 8.10 -7.59
N LEU A 46 11.19 7.67 -6.37
CA LEU A 46 11.46 6.27 -6.06
C LEU A 46 10.19 5.42 -6.17
N THR A 47 9.10 5.86 -5.53
CA THR A 47 7.85 5.10 -5.51
C THR A 47 7.14 5.08 -6.86
N ARG A 48 7.27 6.14 -7.67
CA ARG A 48 6.74 6.19 -9.05
C ARG A 48 7.32 5.10 -9.94
N LYS A 49 8.59 4.70 -9.73
CA LYS A 49 9.27 3.67 -10.52
C LYS A 49 8.96 2.24 -10.07
N ALA A 50 8.29 2.05 -8.93
CA ALA A 50 8.02 0.71 -8.39
C ALA A 50 7.00 -0.10 -9.20
N LYS A 51 6.32 0.49 -10.18
CA LYS A 51 5.45 -0.24 -11.11
C LYS A 51 6.29 -0.97 -12.17
N LYS A 52 6.94 -2.08 -11.80
CA LYS A 52 7.04 -3.18 -12.76
C LYS A 52 5.62 -3.71 -12.90
N THR A 53 5.02 -3.52 -14.07
CA THR A 53 3.82 -4.26 -14.45
C THR A 53 4.25 -5.72 -14.57
N ILE A 54 4.19 -6.45 -13.46
CA ILE A 54 4.32 -7.90 -13.49
C ILE A 54 3.00 -8.37 -14.11
N PRO A 55 3.00 -9.07 -15.25
CA PRO A 55 1.79 -9.69 -15.75
C PRO A 55 1.32 -10.67 -14.66
N VAL A 56 0.19 -10.36 -14.05
CA VAL A 56 -0.47 -11.24 -13.08
C VAL A 56 -1.50 -12.03 -13.87
N ASP A 57 -1.35 -13.35 -13.85
CA ASP A 57 -2.41 -14.25 -14.28
C ASP A 57 -3.46 -14.32 -13.17
N ALA A 58 -4.57 -13.62 -13.38
CA ALA A 58 -5.65 -13.54 -12.40
C ALA A 58 -6.37 -14.89 -12.23
N ASP A 59 -6.41 -15.71 -13.29
CA ASP A 59 -7.10 -17.00 -13.27
C ASP A 59 -6.28 -18.00 -12.45
N GLU A 60 -4.96 -18.08 -12.69
CA GLU A 60 -4.05 -18.92 -11.88
C GLU A 60 -4.05 -18.49 -10.40
N ALA A 61 -4.14 -17.18 -10.13
CA ALA A 61 -4.20 -16.67 -8.77
C ALA A 61 -5.51 -17.07 -8.06
N TRP A 62 -6.64 -17.06 -8.77
CA TRP A 62 -7.93 -17.49 -8.23
C TRP A 62 -8.00 -19.00 -8.01
N GLU A 63 -7.46 -19.80 -8.91
CA GLU A 63 -7.39 -21.25 -8.75
C GLU A 63 -6.62 -21.62 -7.47
N ARG A 64 -5.42 -21.05 -7.28
CA ARG A 64 -4.61 -21.25 -6.06
C ARG A 64 -5.32 -20.83 -4.77
N PHE A 65 -6.09 -19.74 -4.83
CA PHE A 65 -6.88 -19.30 -3.68
C PHE A 65 -8.00 -20.31 -3.37
N SER A 66 -8.73 -20.75 -4.39
CA SER A 66 -9.84 -21.70 -4.24
C SER A 66 -9.39 -23.08 -3.71
N GLU A 67 -8.19 -23.53 -4.10
CA GLU A 67 -7.61 -24.80 -3.61
C GLU A 67 -7.23 -24.73 -2.13
N LYS A 68 -6.75 -23.58 -1.65
CA LYS A 68 -6.41 -23.38 -0.22
C LYS A 68 -7.63 -23.44 0.67
N ASP A 69 -8.74 -22.79 0.29
CA ASP A 69 -9.97 -22.82 1.07
C ASP A 69 -10.63 -24.21 1.07
N ARG A 70 -10.43 -24.97 -0.01
CA ARG A 70 -10.91 -26.37 -0.10
C ARG A 70 -10.19 -27.31 0.87
N GLN A 71 -8.90 -27.08 1.17
CA GLN A 71 -8.15 -27.90 2.13
C GLN A 71 -8.51 -27.61 3.59
N VAL A 72 -8.92 -26.38 3.93
CA VAL A 72 -9.34 -26.03 5.31
C VAL A 72 -10.64 -26.72 5.69
N LEU A 73 -11.52 -27.00 4.72
CA LEU A 73 -12.79 -27.71 4.93
C LEU A 73 -12.63 -29.24 5.05
N LEU A 74 -11.45 -29.79 4.81
CA LEU A 74 -11.17 -31.23 4.86
C LEU A 74 -10.51 -31.68 6.17
N ILE A 75 -10.41 -30.84 7.20
CA ILE A 75 -10.05 -31.31 8.55
C ILE A 75 -11.18 -32.24 9.01
N PRO A 76 -10.99 -33.57 9.08
CA PRO A 76 -12.04 -34.44 9.58
C PRO A 76 -12.27 -34.06 11.03
N ALA A 77 -13.52 -33.76 11.39
CA ALA A 77 -13.93 -33.62 12.77
C ALA A 77 -13.42 -34.85 13.53
N LYS A 78 -12.42 -34.67 14.40
CA LYS A 78 -11.98 -35.73 15.31
C LYS A 78 -13.22 -36.14 16.10
N LYS A 79 -13.74 -37.34 15.82
CA LYS A 79 -14.77 -37.95 16.66
C LYS A 79 -14.19 -38.01 18.06
N SER A 80 -14.77 -37.24 18.98
CA SER A 80 -14.50 -37.35 20.39
C SER A 80 -15.07 -38.69 20.84
N ASP A 81 -14.21 -39.70 21.00
CA ASP A 81 -14.58 -40.95 21.66
C ASP A 81 -14.86 -40.63 23.13
N THR A 82 -16.12 -40.34 23.46
CA THR A 82 -16.63 -40.47 24.83
C THR A 82 -16.66 -41.96 25.17
N VAL A 83 -15.58 -42.42 25.81
CA VAL A 83 -15.53 -43.72 26.49
C VAL A 83 -16.44 -43.62 27.71
N ASP A 84 -17.70 -44.04 27.54
CA ASP A 84 -18.66 -44.24 28.64
C ASP A 84 -18.29 -45.54 29.37
N LYS A 85 -17.47 -45.43 30.44
CA LYS A 85 -17.28 -46.51 31.40
C LYS A 85 -18.43 -46.51 32.41
N ARG A 86 -19.53 -47.17 32.05
CA ARG A 86 -20.48 -47.73 33.01
C ARG A 86 -20.76 -49.20 32.68
N ARG A 87 -20.77 -50.02 33.73
CA ARG A 87 -20.93 -51.50 33.82
C ARG A 87 -19.60 -52.25 33.76
N ASN A 88 -19.22 -53.10 34.73
CA ASN A 88 -19.97 -53.78 35.80
C ASN A 88 -19.12 -53.82 37.08
#